data_AF-A0A518I3B7-F1
#
_entry.id   AF-A0A518I3B7-F1
#
_cell.length_a   1.000
_cell.length_b   1.000
_cell.length_c   1.000
_cell.angle_alpha   90.00
_cell.angle_beta   90.00
_cell.angle_gamma   90.00
#
_symmetry.space_group_name_H-M   'P 1'
#
loop_
_entity.id
_entity.type
_entity.pdbx_description
1 polymer ?
#
loop_
_entity_poly.entity_id
_entity_poly.type
_entity_poly.pdbx_seq_one_letter_code
_entity_poly.pdbx_strand_id
1 'polypeptide(L)'
;MTPNTGELTRLKRHRRQIVVDLETAVWIVRIYRWFLVDGLNIEEIVRELNADPEAPAPAKSVLDRWTRDSVIAALTNRRYRGDWSYGNTESVWLSDKDYSRKFPREAPLQDAQFEELRIISDEVWFEVQKRLSTDPKRSGRKPRNGARRKHSRLLQGKFECPEHGRRLAVTGDGGKVMLCPVCRGYKVEQRPLFTHLNRKLATDLTCEKLASLFDDETALVTNVIEICGAQASTCGAPDPVTAQTLLSQIDKLRRTIKFNRQDPGESEMEQQQTRELLRDLRHQLAEAESALSAHQATTGRSMVIPTEDEILAEVRQLRQTLNDAPKLTDERQIRLVRRLIDDLVTGRIQLYQQGERKKCQGWLQGRFEVAVVPFLIKRLTGAEIGIGDEDRAEIVIDYRKSELIAEQADTAKRFWDDGLLCKEIAVQMGLHRSRITKVLQYWHDQRGLPRPNNKTRRKRLENKQSELPFHKRIANEVIELVEAGHSNLKIAGRLRTNDGNVAKAIQWWHETRGLPVPTAADRRRKKLNRAKRMLDEGMLIKDVAGALAYSPRGLTLTLEKDAENSGGVMGDGRTRRGNATAGNLANGVSLATQTRAA
;
A
#
# COMPACT_ATOMS: atom_id res chain seq x y z
N MET A 1 -2.83 -41.90 31.03
CA MET A 1 -2.05 -43.10 31.39
C MET A 1 -2.90 -43.94 32.32
N THR A 2 -3.25 -45.15 31.93
CA THR A 2 -3.98 -46.10 32.79
C THR A 2 -2.98 -47.05 33.46
N PRO A 3 -3.16 -47.36 34.76
CA PRO A 3 -2.31 -48.35 35.43
C PRO A 3 -2.58 -49.72 34.83
N ASN A 4 -1.53 -50.40 34.39
CA ASN A 4 -1.62 -51.79 33.95
C ASN A 4 -1.56 -52.67 35.21
N THR A 5 -2.61 -53.44 35.48
CA THR A 5 -2.85 -54.09 36.78
C THR A 5 -2.00 -55.34 37.03
N GLY A 6 -1.23 -55.84 36.06
CA GLY A 6 -0.52 -57.12 36.19
C GLY A 6 0.99 -57.06 36.47
N GLU A 7 1.71 -56.03 36.03
CA GLU A 7 3.19 -56.06 36.00
C GLU A 7 3.83 -54.84 36.67
N LEU A 8 4.76 -55.11 37.60
CA LEU A 8 5.57 -54.09 38.26
C LEU A 8 6.87 -53.83 37.48
N THR A 9 7.31 -52.58 37.45
CA THR A 9 8.65 -52.18 37.00
C THR A 9 9.72 -52.64 38.01
N ARG A 10 11.01 -52.60 37.65
CA ARG A 10 12.13 -52.89 38.58
C ARG A 10 12.09 -52.06 39.88
N LEU A 11 11.44 -50.90 39.86
CA LEU A 11 11.23 -50.03 41.01
C LEU A 11 9.90 -50.30 41.76
N LYS A 12 9.27 -51.46 41.54
CA LYS A 12 7.97 -51.85 42.13
C LYS A 12 6.83 -50.86 41.85
N ARG A 13 6.88 -50.11 40.74
CA ARG A 13 5.78 -49.25 40.28
C ARG A 13 4.99 -49.96 39.20
N HIS A 14 3.66 -49.86 39.19
CA HIS A 14 2.83 -50.38 38.11
C HIS A 14 3.31 -49.86 36.75
N ARG A 15 3.45 -50.78 35.78
CA ARG A 15 3.64 -50.37 34.38
C ARG A 15 2.44 -49.52 33.96
N ARG A 16 2.71 -48.44 33.22
CA ARG A 16 1.67 -47.53 32.74
C ARG A 16 1.53 -47.73 31.23
N GLN A 17 0.29 -47.85 30.77
CA GLN A 17 0.00 -47.83 29.35
C GLN A 17 -0.21 -46.40 28.88
N ILE A 18 0.36 -46.08 27.72
CA ILE A 18 0.11 -44.84 27.01
C ILE A 18 -1.12 -45.05 26.15
N VAL A 19 -2.08 -44.14 26.25
CA VAL A 19 -3.33 -44.14 25.50
C VAL A 19 -3.50 -42.75 24.93
N VAL A 20 -4.04 -42.64 23.71
CA VAL A 20 -4.38 -41.36 23.09
C VAL A 20 -5.55 -40.76 23.88
N ASP A 21 -5.35 -39.54 24.38
CA ASP A 21 -6.44 -38.76 24.93
C ASP A 21 -7.21 -38.10 23.78
N LEU A 22 -8.44 -38.55 23.55
CA LEU A 22 -9.24 -38.12 22.40
C LEU A 22 -9.57 -36.62 22.46
N GLU A 23 -9.77 -36.07 23.66
CA GLU A 23 -10.10 -34.65 23.85
C GLU A 23 -8.92 -33.76 23.44
N THR A 24 -7.73 -34.02 23.98
CA THR A 24 -6.51 -33.28 23.60
C THR A 24 -6.09 -33.57 22.14
N ALA A 25 -6.32 -34.77 21.62
CA ALA A 25 -5.92 -35.15 20.26
C ALA A 25 -6.59 -34.26 19.20
N VAL A 26 -7.88 -33.91 19.37
CA VAL A 26 -8.60 -33.01 18.46
C VAL A 26 -7.89 -31.66 18.34
N TRP A 27 -7.35 -31.13 19.43
CA TRP A 27 -6.60 -29.87 19.43
C TRP A 27 -5.25 -29.99 18.72
N ILE A 28 -4.56 -31.11 18.86
CA ILE A 28 -3.32 -31.36 18.09
C ILE A 28 -3.63 -31.38 16.59
N VAL A 29 -4.65 -32.11 16.15
CA VAL A 29 -5.09 -32.12 14.75
C VAL A 29 -5.44 -30.70 14.29
N ARG A 30 -6.17 -29.94 15.11
CA ARG A 30 -6.54 -28.55 14.84
C ARG A 30 -5.30 -27.64 14.72
N ILE A 31 -4.28 -27.80 15.56
CA ILE A 31 -3.01 -27.04 15.46
C ILE A 31 -2.29 -27.33 14.14
N TYR A 32 -2.21 -28.60 13.74
CA TYR A 32 -1.59 -28.98 12.47
C TYR A 32 -2.38 -28.42 11.27
N ARG A 33 -3.72 -28.50 11.31
CA ARG A 33 -4.60 -27.89 10.31
C ARG A 33 -4.43 -26.37 10.26
N TRP A 34 -4.47 -25.70 11.41
CA TRP A 34 -4.27 -24.25 11.49
C TRP A 34 -2.91 -23.83 10.94
N PHE A 35 -1.87 -24.60 11.23
CA PHE A 35 -0.52 -24.31 10.78
C PHE A 35 -0.35 -24.59 9.29
N LEU A 36 -0.85 -25.70 8.75
CA LEU A 36 -0.71 -26.03 7.33
C LEU A 36 -1.79 -25.41 6.47
N VAL A 37 -3.03 -25.88 6.67
CA VAL A 37 -4.21 -25.58 5.86
C VAL A 37 -4.60 -24.12 6.01
N ASP A 38 -4.77 -23.63 7.24
CA ASP A 38 -5.19 -22.25 7.49
C ASP A 38 -4.02 -21.27 7.56
N GLY A 39 -2.79 -21.82 7.51
CA GLY A 39 -1.51 -21.13 7.47
C GLY A 39 -1.34 -20.00 8.47
N LEU A 40 -1.90 -20.17 9.67
CA LEU A 40 -1.65 -19.31 10.81
C LEU A 40 -0.18 -19.39 11.21
N ASN A 41 0.39 -18.28 11.66
CA ASN A 41 1.71 -18.32 12.28
C ASN A 41 1.61 -18.79 13.73
N ILE A 42 2.71 -19.26 14.30
CA ILE A 42 2.74 -19.85 15.65
C ILE A 42 2.17 -18.90 16.73
N GLU A 43 2.40 -17.58 16.64
CA GLU A 43 1.86 -16.61 17.61
C GLU A 43 0.35 -16.42 17.49
N GLU A 44 -0.19 -16.61 16.30
CA GLU A 44 -1.63 -16.56 16.08
C GLU A 44 -2.27 -17.84 16.57
N ILE A 45 -1.68 -19.00 16.30
CA ILE A 45 -2.14 -20.27 16.87
C ILE A 45 -2.17 -20.17 18.40
N VAL A 46 -1.11 -19.63 19.02
CA VAL A 46 -1.09 -19.35 20.46
C VAL A 46 -2.23 -18.41 20.89
N ARG A 47 -2.55 -17.38 20.10
CA ARG A 47 -3.63 -16.45 20.42
C ARG A 47 -5.00 -17.11 20.31
N GLU A 48 -5.25 -17.86 19.24
CA GLU A 48 -6.52 -18.58 19.02
C GLU A 48 -6.71 -19.64 20.12
N LEU A 49 -5.68 -20.43 20.43
CA LEU A 49 -5.71 -21.42 21.52
C LEU A 49 -6.00 -20.79 22.88
N ASN A 50 -5.42 -19.63 23.19
CA ASN A 50 -5.65 -18.97 24.48
C ASN A 50 -6.95 -18.13 24.51
N ALA A 51 -7.59 -17.89 23.36
CA ALA A 51 -8.86 -17.20 23.29
C ALA A 51 -10.04 -18.17 23.43
N ASP A 52 -9.83 -19.44 23.08
CA ASP A 52 -10.83 -20.49 23.17
C ASP A 52 -10.81 -21.14 24.58
N PRO A 53 -11.90 -21.06 25.35
CA PRO A 53 -11.95 -21.62 26.71
C PRO A 53 -11.95 -23.16 26.73
N GLU A 54 -12.23 -23.83 25.60
CA GLU A 54 -12.23 -25.29 25.50
C GLU A 54 -10.85 -25.87 25.19
N ALA A 55 -9.86 -25.02 24.87
CA ALA A 55 -8.52 -25.48 24.55
C ALA A 55 -7.76 -25.90 25.83
N PRO A 56 -7.38 -27.19 25.99
CA PRO A 56 -6.68 -27.63 27.19
C PRO A 56 -5.29 -27.01 27.24
N ALA A 57 -4.87 -26.56 28.41
CA ALA A 57 -3.52 -26.06 28.61
C ALA A 57 -2.48 -27.19 28.44
N PRO A 58 -1.28 -26.89 27.93
CA PRO A 58 -0.23 -27.91 27.83
C PRO A 58 0.12 -28.45 29.22
N ALA A 59 0.19 -29.78 29.38
CA ALA A 59 0.40 -30.44 30.68
C ALA A 59 1.67 -30.02 31.46
N LYS A 60 2.63 -29.34 30.82
CA LYS A 60 3.86 -28.81 31.45
C LYS A 60 3.90 -27.28 31.51
N SER A 61 2.79 -26.61 31.20
CA SER A 61 2.70 -25.16 31.23
C SER A 61 2.50 -24.69 32.67
N VAL A 62 3.44 -23.90 33.20
CA VAL A 62 3.33 -23.28 34.52
C VAL A 62 2.26 -22.18 34.54
N LEU A 63 2.01 -21.57 33.39
CA LEU A 63 1.12 -20.41 33.25
C LEU A 63 -0.29 -20.78 32.78
N ASP A 64 -0.61 -22.07 32.77
CA ASP A 64 -1.90 -22.62 32.32
C ASP A 64 -2.36 -22.08 30.95
N ARG A 65 -1.40 -21.84 30.05
CA ARG A 65 -1.65 -21.26 28.72
C ARG A 65 -0.72 -21.84 27.67
N TRP A 66 -1.15 -21.77 26.42
CA TRP A 66 -0.31 -22.06 25.28
C TRP A 66 0.75 -20.97 25.12
N THR A 67 1.98 -21.42 24.90
CA THR A 67 3.14 -20.58 24.58
C THR A 67 3.66 -20.93 23.20
N ARG A 68 4.44 -20.02 22.60
CA ARG A 68 5.10 -20.25 21.32
C ARG A 68 5.87 -21.57 21.31
N ASP A 69 6.63 -21.84 22.37
CA ASP A 69 7.48 -23.03 22.44
C ASP A 69 6.66 -24.30 22.64
N SER A 70 5.52 -24.24 23.35
CA SER A 70 4.61 -25.39 23.45
C SER A 70 3.96 -25.74 22.11
N VAL A 71 3.59 -24.75 21.27
CA VAL A 71 3.05 -25.01 19.93
C VAL A 71 4.12 -25.59 19.01
N ILE A 72 5.36 -25.07 19.06
CA ILE A 72 6.48 -25.65 18.31
C ILE A 72 6.76 -27.08 18.76
N ALA A 73 6.79 -27.33 20.07
CA ALA A 73 6.97 -28.66 20.61
C ALA A 73 5.86 -29.61 20.11
N ALA A 74 4.61 -29.16 20.05
CA ALA A 74 3.52 -29.95 19.50
C ALA A 74 3.71 -30.24 18.00
N LEU A 75 4.08 -29.23 17.20
CA LEU A 75 4.31 -29.38 15.76
C LEU A 75 5.56 -30.20 15.41
N THR A 76 6.50 -30.40 16.33
CA THR A 76 7.76 -31.15 16.11
C THR A 76 7.78 -32.52 16.80
N ASN A 77 6.76 -32.85 17.59
CA ASN A 77 6.72 -34.10 18.35
C ASN A 77 6.47 -35.31 17.44
N ARG A 78 7.51 -36.12 17.22
CA ARG A 78 7.46 -37.37 16.43
C ARG A 78 6.45 -38.39 16.98
N ARG A 79 6.11 -38.33 18.26
CA ARG A 79 5.12 -39.26 18.85
C ARG A 79 3.74 -39.15 18.23
N TYR A 80 3.38 -37.98 17.70
CA TYR A 80 2.09 -37.80 17.05
C TYR A 80 1.96 -38.52 15.72
N ARG A 81 3.08 -38.88 15.07
CA ARG A 81 3.08 -39.79 13.89
C ARG A 81 3.26 -41.26 14.26
N GLY A 82 3.18 -41.61 15.54
CA GLY A 82 3.37 -42.99 16.02
C GLY A 82 4.84 -43.38 16.21
N ASP A 83 5.78 -42.44 16.10
CA ASP A 83 7.22 -42.68 16.18
C ASP A 83 7.74 -42.38 17.60
N TRP A 84 8.22 -43.43 18.28
CA TRP A 84 8.62 -43.39 19.68
C TRP A 84 10.07 -43.81 19.87
N SER A 85 10.91 -42.79 20.08
CA SER A 85 12.31 -42.97 20.40
C SER A 85 12.61 -42.72 21.88
N TYR A 86 13.41 -43.62 22.45
CA TYR A 86 13.98 -43.53 23.79
C TYR A 86 15.50 -43.34 23.71
N GLY A 87 16.05 -42.52 24.61
CA GLY A 87 17.49 -42.29 24.67
C GLY A 87 18.05 -41.39 23.56
N ASN A 88 17.24 -40.52 22.95
CA ASN A 88 17.71 -39.55 21.95
C ASN A 88 18.81 -38.60 22.45
N THR A 89 18.92 -38.45 23.77
CA THR A 89 19.92 -37.57 24.39
C THR A 89 20.63 -38.30 25.51
N GLU A 90 21.94 -38.07 25.62
CA GLU A 90 22.71 -38.44 26.79
C GLU A 90 23.04 -37.24 27.67
N SER A 91 23.05 -37.47 28.97
CA SER A 91 23.53 -36.50 29.94
C SER A 91 25.03 -36.67 30.07
N VAL A 92 25.80 -35.71 29.56
CA VAL A 92 27.24 -35.65 29.76
C VAL A 92 27.51 -34.70 30.93
N TRP A 93 28.22 -35.19 31.94
CA TRP A 93 28.68 -34.36 33.05
C TRP A 93 29.83 -33.49 32.58
N LEU A 94 29.68 -32.17 32.65
CA LEU A 94 30.75 -31.23 32.31
C LEU A 94 31.46 -30.82 33.60
N SER A 95 32.56 -31.52 33.92
CA SER A 95 33.36 -31.30 35.13
C SER A 95 33.70 -29.83 35.37
N ASP A 96 34.08 -29.12 34.31
CA ASP A 96 34.61 -27.76 34.39
C ASP A 96 33.55 -26.71 34.74
N LYS A 97 32.25 -27.07 34.67
CA LYS A 97 31.14 -26.16 34.95
C LYS A 97 30.17 -26.68 36.01
N ASP A 98 30.47 -27.84 36.60
CA ASP A 98 29.67 -28.49 37.65
C ASP A 98 28.18 -28.63 37.30
N TYR A 99 27.87 -28.94 36.04
CA TYR A 99 26.51 -29.26 35.61
C TYR A 99 26.46 -30.34 34.53
N SER A 100 25.36 -31.10 34.51
CA SER A 100 25.08 -32.04 33.41
C SER A 100 24.40 -31.32 32.26
N ARG A 101 24.87 -31.57 31.02
CA ARG A 101 24.23 -31.07 29.80
C ARG A 101 23.76 -32.25 28.96
N LYS A 102 22.55 -32.13 28.41
CA LYS A 102 22.01 -33.11 27.48
C LYS A 102 22.55 -32.85 26.08
N PHE A 103 23.18 -33.85 25.49
CA PHE A 103 23.62 -33.85 24.09
C PHE A 103 22.79 -34.85 23.29
N PRO A 104 22.45 -34.54 22.03
CA PRO A 104 21.81 -35.51 21.14
C PRO A 104 22.77 -36.65 20.82
N ARG A 105 22.27 -37.89 20.82
CA ARG A 105 23.00 -39.07 20.36
C ARG A 105 22.91 -39.22 18.84
N GLU A 106 23.85 -39.95 18.24
CA GLU A 106 23.79 -40.32 16.81
C GLU A 106 22.56 -41.20 16.52
N ALA A 107 22.24 -42.14 17.41
CA ALA A 107 21.06 -42.98 17.33
C ALA A 107 20.35 -43.09 18.68
N PRO A 108 19.01 -43.21 18.70
CA PRO A 108 18.28 -43.56 19.90
C PRO A 108 18.72 -44.91 20.46
N LEU A 109 18.64 -45.07 21.79
CA LEU A 109 18.86 -46.37 22.44
C LEU A 109 17.83 -47.40 22.00
N GLN A 110 16.60 -46.95 21.77
CA GLN A 110 15.52 -47.78 21.29
C GLN A 110 14.58 -46.91 20.48
N ASP A 111 14.13 -47.44 19.34
CA ASP A 111 13.11 -46.81 18.50
C ASP A 111 12.00 -47.82 18.22
N ALA A 112 10.76 -47.36 18.20
CA ALA A 112 9.59 -48.19 17.98
C ALA A 112 8.47 -47.37 17.33
N GLN A 113 7.77 -48.01 16.39
CA GLN A 113 6.61 -47.45 15.71
C GLN A 113 5.32 -48.07 16.30
N PHE A 114 4.40 -47.23 16.74
CA PHE A 114 3.11 -47.58 17.34
C PHE A 114 1.99 -46.89 16.56
N GLU A 115 1.43 -47.59 15.57
CA GLU A 115 0.39 -47.07 14.69
C GLU A 115 -0.93 -46.80 15.43
N GLU A 116 -1.25 -47.59 16.44
CA GLU A 116 -2.42 -47.41 17.29
C GLU A 116 -2.39 -46.12 18.13
N LEU A 117 -1.21 -45.48 18.24
CA LEU A 117 -1.03 -44.21 18.94
C LEU A 117 -0.87 -43.01 17.99
N ARG A 118 -0.95 -43.24 16.66
CA ARG A 118 -0.80 -42.19 15.65
C ARG A 118 -2.00 -41.23 15.68
N ILE A 119 -1.72 -39.94 15.65
CA ILE A 119 -2.72 -38.85 15.60
C ILE A 119 -2.63 -38.08 14.27
N ILE A 120 -1.41 -37.92 13.74
CA ILE A 120 -1.10 -37.17 12.53
C ILE A 120 -0.44 -38.11 11.53
N SER A 121 -0.82 -38.02 10.25
CA SER A 121 -0.20 -38.81 9.19
C SER A 121 1.22 -38.33 8.88
N ASP A 122 2.02 -39.21 8.28
CA ASP A 122 3.41 -38.89 7.93
C ASP A 122 3.48 -37.72 6.93
N GLU A 123 2.59 -37.69 5.94
CA GLU A 123 2.55 -36.63 4.92
C GLU A 123 2.32 -35.25 5.56
N VAL A 124 1.32 -35.16 6.44
CA VAL A 124 0.98 -33.94 7.17
C VAL A 124 2.15 -33.52 8.06
N TRP A 125 2.79 -34.46 8.76
CA TRP A 125 3.90 -34.16 9.65
C TRP A 125 5.14 -33.65 8.90
N PHE A 126 5.52 -34.29 7.79
CA PHE A 126 6.67 -33.87 6.99
C PHE A 126 6.44 -32.52 6.30
N GLU A 127 5.23 -32.23 5.82
CA GLU A 127 4.89 -30.91 5.29
C GLU A 127 4.95 -29.82 6.39
N VAL A 128 4.56 -30.14 7.64
CA VAL A 128 4.80 -29.24 8.78
C VAL A 128 6.29 -28.97 8.97
N GLN A 129 7.15 -30.00 8.95
CA GLN A 129 8.60 -29.81 9.15
C GLN A 129 9.24 -29.01 8.02
N LYS A 130 8.85 -29.29 6.78
CA LYS A 130 9.27 -28.54 5.59
C LYS A 130 8.86 -27.07 5.71
N ARG A 131 7.65 -26.79 6.19
CA ARG A 131 7.20 -25.43 6.48
C ARG A 131 7.95 -24.78 7.64
N LEU A 132 8.18 -25.48 8.74
CA LEU A 132 8.93 -24.95 9.90
C LEU A 132 10.39 -24.63 9.56
N SER A 133 11.03 -25.44 8.71
CA SER A 133 12.41 -25.22 8.26
C SER A 133 12.53 -24.07 7.26
N THR A 134 11.50 -23.89 6.42
CA THR A 134 11.44 -22.79 5.44
C THR A 134 10.92 -21.48 6.03
N ASP A 135 10.21 -21.52 7.17
CA ASP A 135 9.74 -20.33 7.87
C ASP A 135 10.98 -19.50 8.26
N PRO A 136 11.17 -18.31 7.67
CA PRO A 136 12.37 -17.54 7.93
C PRO A 136 12.42 -17.24 9.43
N LYS A 137 13.44 -17.79 10.12
CA LYS A 137 13.81 -17.35 11.46
C LYS A 137 13.72 -15.85 11.44
N ARG A 138 12.82 -15.25 12.25
CA ARG A 138 12.53 -13.80 12.33
C ARG A 138 13.81 -13.04 12.68
N SER A 139 14.71 -12.95 11.72
CA SER A 139 16.01 -12.33 11.77
C SER A 139 15.77 -10.91 11.31
N GLY A 140 15.40 -10.08 12.27
CA GLY A 140 15.05 -8.69 12.01
C GLY A 140 14.68 -8.01 13.30
N ARG A 141 15.32 -6.87 13.57
CA ARG A 141 14.96 -6.00 14.69
C ARG A 141 13.51 -5.57 14.52
N LYS A 142 12.68 -5.75 15.56
CA LYS A 142 11.32 -5.19 15.58
C LYS A 142 11.39 -3.69 15.24
N PRO A 143 10.54 -3.17 14.34
CA PRO A 143 10.58 -1.76 13.96
C PRO A 143 10.39 -0.88 15.19
N ARG A 144 11.29 0.10 15.39
CA ARG A 144 11.35 0.96 16.58
C ARG A 144 10.15 1.92 16.70
N ASN A 145 9.47 2.21 15.60
CA ASN A 145 8.60 3.39 15.50
C ASN A 145 7.15 3.23 15.98
N GLY A 146 6.73 2.10 16.56
CA GLY A 146 5.38 1.96 17.14
C GLY A 146 4.19 2.08 16.14
N ALA A 147 4.42 2.61 14.95
CA ALA A 147 3.49 2.73 13.85
C ALA A 147 3.21 1.33 13.27
N ARG A 148 2.30 0.61 13.93
CA ARG A 148 1.73 -0.66 13.50
C ARG A 148 0.84 -0.52 12.25
N ARG A 149 1.03 0.47 11.38
CA ARG A 149 0.35 0.46 10.08
C ARG A 149 0.91 -0.73 9.31
N LYS A 150 0.12 -1.81 9.28
CA LYS A 150 0.45 -3.09 8.66
C LYS A 150 0.55 -2.87 7.14
N HIS A 151 1.72 -2.48 6.65
CA HIS A 151 1.98 -2.49 5.22
C HIS A 151 1.71 -3.89 4.66
N SER A 152 1.03 -4.00 3.51
CA SER A 152 0.58 -5.27 2.93
C SER A 152 1.72 -6.27 2.79
N ARG A 153 1.66 -7.38 3.54
CA ARG A 153 2.66 -8.48 3.55
C ARG A 153 2.45 -9.49 2.41
N LEU A 154 1.57 -9.16 1.47
CA LEU A 154 1.12 -10.05 0.40
C LEU A 154 2.31 -10.67 -0.35
N LEU A 155 3.21 -9.84 -0.87
CA LEU A 155 4.36 -10.27 -1.66
C LEU A 155 5.67 -10.38 -0.85
N GLN A 156 5.59 -10.42 0.49
CA GLN A 156 6.79 -10.45 1.32
C GLN A 156 7.56 -11.76 1.10
N GLY A 157 8.80 -11.65 0.59
CA GLY A 157 9.66 -12.79 0.30
C GLY A 157 9.43 -13.42 -1.09
N LYS A 158 8.58 -12.83 -1.94
CA LYS A 158 8.41 -13.27 -3.33
C LYS A 158 9.48 -12.75 -4.27
N PHE A 159 10.02 -11.59 -3.98
CA PHE A 159 11.04 -10.94 -4.82
C PHE A 159 12.44 -11.44 -4.52
N GLU A 160 13.18 -11.77 -5.58
CA GLU A 160 14.53 -12.30 -5.52
C GLU A 160 15.47 -11.52 -6.45
N CYS A 161 16.72 -11.37 -6.02
CA CYS A 161 17.80 -10.86 -6.85
C CYS A 161 18.50 -12.04 -7.55
N PRO A 162 18.41 -12.17 -8.89
CA PRO A 162 18.96 -13.32 -9.62
C PRO A 162 20.49 -13.44 -9.44
N GLU A 163 21.20 -12.30 -9.39
CA GLU A 163 22.65 -12.25 -9.19
C GLU A 163 23.15 -12.84 -7.87
N HIS A 164 22.33 -12.83 -6.82
CA HIS A 164 22.76 -13.27 -5.48
C HIS A 164 21.93 -14.45 -4.95
N GLY A 165 20.88 -14.88 -5.65
CA GLY A 165 19.93 -15.89 -5.15
C GLY A 165 19.28 -15.51 -3.81
N ARG A 166 19.18 -14.21 -3.50
CA ARG A 166 18.68 -13.72 -2.21
C ARG A 166 17.41 -12.91 -2.34
N ARG A 167 16.50 -13.16 -1.40
CA ARG A 167 15.23 -12.41 -1.25
C ARG A 167 15.51 -10.94 -0.94
N LEU A 168 14.71 -10.06 -1.51
CA LEU A 168 14.78 -8.64 -1.17
C LEU A 168 14.32 -8.43 0.28
N ALA A 169 15.11 -7.65 1.02
CA ALA A 169 14.81 -7.24 2.39
C ALA A 169 13.94 -5.97 2.39
N VAL A 170 12.94 -5.94 3.26
CA VAL A 170 12.11 -4.75 3.49
C VAL A 170 12.90 -3.74 4.33
N THR A 171 13.02 -2.50 3.86
CA THR A 171 13.80 -1.44 4.51
C THR A 171 13.18 -0.05 4.29
N GLY A 172 13.89 0.99 4.74
CA GLY A 172 13.46 2.39 4.66
C GLY A 172 12.44 2.79 5.72
N ASP A 173 12.06 4.07 5.72
CA ASP A 173 11.05 4.60 6.61
C ASP A 173 9.71 3.85 6.44
N GLY A 174 9.24 3.23 7.53
CA GLY A 174 8.04 2.40 7.54
C GLY A 174 8.11 1.09 6.74
N GLY A 175 9.26 0.68 6.20
CA GLY A 175 9.31 -0.54 5.38
C GLY A 175 8.58 -0.41 4.04
N LYS A 176 8.58 0.80 3.47
CA LYS A 176 7.94 1.15 2.18
C LYS A 176 8.71 0.64 0.96
N VAL A 177 9.98 0.27 1.12
CA VAL A 177 10.85 -0.16 0.01
C VAL A 177 11.47 -1.52 0.28
N MET A 178 11.82 -2.21 -0.80
CA MET A 178 12.52 -3.49 -0.78
C MET A 178 13.82 -3.36 -1.58
N LEU A 179 14.91 -3.97 -1.09
CA LEU A 179 16.19 -4.00 -1.78
C LEU A 179 16.96 -5.28 -1.49
N CYS A 180 17.91 -5.63 -2.36
CA CYS A 180 18.80 -6.75 -2.10
C CYS A 180 19.87 -6.33 -1.06
N PRO A 181 19.99 -7.02 0.09
CA PRO A 181 20.95 -6.64 1.13
C PRO A 181 22.40 -6.75 0.67
N VAL A 182 22.70 -7.71 -0.23
CA VAL A 182 24.05 -7.93 -0.76
C VAL A 182 24.40 -6.84 -1.78
N CYS A 183 23.52 -6.56 -2.75
CA CYS A 183 23.69 -5.43 -3.68
C CYS A 183 23.97 -4.11 -2.97
N ARG A 184 23.30 -3.86 -1.83
CA ARG A 184 23.50 -2.63 -1.05
C ARG A 184 24.90 -2.52 -0.45
N GLY A 185 25.56 -3.65 -0.17
CA GLY A 185 26.93 -3.69 0.34
C GLY A 185 27.98 -3.28 -0.68
N TYR A 186 27.70 -3.42 -1.98
CA TYR A 186 28.60 -2.95 -3.04
C TYR A 186 28.64 -1.42 -3.14
N LYS A 187 29.76 -0.91 -3.68
CA LYS A 187 29.89 0.48 -4.13
C LYS A 187 28.80 0.82 -5.12
N VAL A 188 28.37 2.09 -5.12
CA VAL A 188 27.19 2.50 -5.90
C VAL A 188 27.33 2.03 -7.33
N GLU A 189 28.45 2.28 -8.00
CA GLU A 189 28.71 2.03 -9.41
C GLU A 189 28.59 0.54 -9.80
N GLN A 190 28.91 -0.36 -8.87
CA GLN A 190 28.98 -1.81 -9.08
C GLN A 190 27.70 -2.57 -8.71
N ARG A 191 26.69 -1.90 -8.14
CA ARG A 191 25.47 -2.58 -7.68
C ARG A 191 24.68 -3.15 -8.86
N PRO A 192 24.40 -4.46 -8.92
CA PRO A 192 23.54 -4.99 -9.97
C PRO A 192 22.11 -4.44 -9.88
N LEU A 193 21.55 -4.41 -8.67
CA LEU A 193 20.30 -3.72 -8.37
C LEU A 193 20.59 -2.41 -7.62
N PHE A 194 20.38 -1.28 -8.29
CA PHE A 194 20.58 0.05 -7.71
C PHE A 194 19.28 0.81 -7.46
N THR A 195 18.17 0.39 -8.07
CA THR A 195 16.84 0.91 -7.77
C THR A 195 16.23 0.18 -6.58
N HIS A 196 15.58 0.93 -5.69
CA HIS A 196 14.78 0.34 -4.61
C HIS A 196 13.36 0.06 -5.11
N LEU A 197 12.85 -1.13 -4.86
CA LEU A 197 11.48 -1.51 -5.23
C LEU A 197 10.49 -0.90 -4.25
N ASN A 198 9.58 -0.04 -4.72
CA ASN A 198 8.49 0.46 -3.88
C ASN A 198 7.49 -0.68 -3.63
N ARG A 199 7.23 -0.99 -2.35
CA ARG A 199 6.41 -2.14 -1.97
C ARG A 199 4.95 -2.00 -2.38
N LYS A 200 4.37 -0.80 -2.24
CA LYS A 200 2.98 -0.55 -2.66
C LYS A 200 2.86 -0.72 -4.18
N LEU A 201 3.75 -0.07 -4.93
CA LEU A 201 3.78 -0.19 -6.38
C LEU A 201 3.94 -1.65 -6.83
N ALA A 202 4.85 -2.39 -6.20
CA ALA A 202 5.06 -3.81 -6.52
C ALA A 202 3.81 -4.64 -6.25
N THR A 203 3.11 -4.40 -5.15
CA THR A 203 1.83 -5.07 -4.84
C THR A 203 0.76 -4.71 -5.87
N ASP A 204 0.55 -3.42 -6.12
CA ASP A 204 -0.46 -2.92 -7.05
C ASP A 204 -0.26 -3.54 -8.45
N LEU A 205 0.95 -3.39 -9.04
CA LEU A 205 1.24 -3.88 -10.39
C LEU A 205 1.27 -5.41 -10.51
N THR A 206 1.73 -6.13 -9.48
CA THR A 206 1.73 -7.60 -9.54
C THR A 206 0.31 -8.14 -9.48
N CYS A 207 -0.53 -7.60 -8.58
CA CYS A 207 -1.93 -8.00 -8.47
C CYS A 207 -2.71 -7.66 -9.74
N GLU A 208 -2.52 -6.45 -10.29
CA GLU A 208 -3.12 -6.03 -11.56
C GLU A 208 -2.70 -6.94 -12.72
N LYS A 209 -1.39 -7.24 -12.84
CA LYS A 209 -0.90 -8.12 -13.91
C LYS A 209 -1.45 -9.54 -13.77
N LEU A 210 -1.46 -10.10 -12.54
CA LEU A 210 -2.04 -11.42 -12.30
C LEU A 210 -3.55 -11.44 -12.59
N ALA A 211 -4.27 -10.37 -12.27
CA ALA A 211 -5.69 -10.24 -12.60
C ALA A 211 -5.93 -10.16 -14.11
N SER A 212 -5.04 -9.51 -14.88
CA SER A 212 -5.14 -9.41 -16.35
C SER A 212 -4.95 -10.75 -17.07
N LEU A 213 -4.36 -11.76 -16.41
CA LEU A 213 -4.26 -13.12 -16.98
C LEU A 213 -5.63 -13.79 -17.14
N PHE A 214 -6.65 -13.24 -16.50
CA PHE A 214 -8.02 -13.71 -16.53
C PHE A 214 -8.92 -12.84 -17.43
N ASP A 215 -8.36 -11.96 -18.28
CA ASP A 215 -9.15 -11.09 -19.15
C ASP A 215 -9.73 -11.83 -20.38
N ASP A 216 -9.02 -12.84 -20.90
CA ASP A 216 -9.51 -13.72 -21.98
C ASP A 216 -10.26 -14.92 -21.39
N GLU A 217 -11.46 -14.65 -20.87
CA GLU A 217 -12.31 -15.65 -20.20
C GLU A 217 -12.61 -16.85 -21.11
N THR A 218 -12.89 -16.61 -22.40
CA THR A 218 -13.32 -17.66 -23.34
C THR A 218 -12.20 -18.66 -23.63
N ALA A 219 -11.00 -18.19 -24.02
CA ALA A 219 -9.89 -19.10 -24.33
C ALA A 219 -9.45 -19.92 -23.10
N LEU A 220 -9.47 -19.29 -21.92
CA LEU A 220 -9.10 -19.95 -20.68
C LEU A 220 -10.09 -21.05 -20.28
N VAL A 221 -11.40 -20.78 -20.39
CA VAL A 221 -12.46 -21.76 -20.10
C VAL A 221 -12.35 -22.96 -21.03
N THR A 222 -12.21 -22.74 -22.34
CA THR A 222 -12.07 -23.82 -23.31
C THR A 222 -10.88 -24.71 -22.97
N ASN A 223 -9.71 -24.12 -22.69
CA ASN A 223 -8.51 -24.87 -22.34
C ASN A 223 -8.67 -25.69 -21.04
N VAL A 224 -9.30 -25.11 -20.01
CA VAL A 224 -9.59 -25.82 -18.74
C VAL A 224 -10.53 -27.01 -18.98
N ILE A 225 -11.59 -26.85 -19.77
CA ILE A 225 -12.55 -27.93 -20.08
C ILE A 225 -11.86 -29.02 -20.90
N GLU A 226 -11.06 -28.67 -21.90
CA GLU A 226 -10.33 -29.63 -22.74
C GLU A 226 -9.35 -30.48 -21.90
N ILE A 227 -8.56 -29.85 -21.03
CA ILE A 227 -7.63 -30.56 -20.15
C ILE A 227 -8.38 -31.41 -19.12
N CYS A 228 -9.47 -30.91 -18.54
CA CYS A 228 -10.30 -31.72 -17.65
C CYS A 228 -10.96 -32.88 -18.40
N GLY A 229 -11.40 -32.70 -19.64
CA GLY A 229 -11.97 -33.77 -20.47
C GLY A 229 -10.93 -34.84 -20.82
N ALA A 230 -9.73 -34.42 -21.22
CA ALA A 230 -8.62 -35.31 -21.52
C ALA A 230 -8.17 -36.09 -20.27
N GLN A 231 -8.07 -35.41 -19.13
CA GLN A 231 -7.69 -36.03 -17.87
C GLN A 231 -8.80 -36.95 -17.34
N ALA A 232 -10.08 -36.60 -17.49
CA ALA A 232 -11.21 -37.48 -17.13
C ALA A 232 -11.22 -38.75 -17.97
N SER A 233 -10.90 -38.62 -19.26
CA SER A 233 -10.78 -39.75 -20.18
C SER A 233 -9.59 -40.65 -19.84
N THR A 234 -8.49 -40.06 -19.36
CA THR A 234 -7.26 -40.78 -18.97
C THR A 234 -7.39 -41.43 -17.59
N CYS A 235 -8.08 -40.76 -16.66
CA CYS A 235 -8.48 -41.30 -15.35
C CYS A 235 -9.62 -42.34 -15.46
N GLY A 236 -9.68 -43.06 -16.58
CA GLY A 236 -10.64 -44.13 -16.83
C GLY A 236 -10.76 -45.11 -15.66
N ALA A 237 -11.92 -45.77 -15.60
CA ALA A 237 -12.33 -46.59 -14.46
C ALA A 237 -11.16 -47.43 -13.92
N PRO A 238 -10.80 -47.26 -12.63
CA PRO A 238 -9.65 -47.93 -12.03
C PRO A 238 -9.78 -49.43 -12.24
N ASP A 239 -8.71 -50.05 -12.74
CA ASP A 239 -8.70 -51.49 -12.95
C ASP A 239 -8.95 -52.20 -11.60
N PRO A 240 -10.12 -52.85 -11.41
CA PRO A 240 -10.44 -53.50 -10.15
C PRO A 240 -9.45 -54.63 -9.83
N VAL A 241 -8.79 -55.18 -10.86
CA VAL A 241 -7.78 -56.24 -10.71
C VAL A 241 -6.53 -55.71 -9.99
N THR A 242 -6.08 -54.49 -10.32
CA THR A 242 -4.90 -53.89 -9.68
C THR A 242 -5.13 -53.58 -8.20
N ALA A 243 -6.29 -53.01 -7.84
CA ALA A 243 -6.65 -52.75 -6.45
C ALA A 243 -6.76 -54.05 -5.63
N GLN A 244 -7.35 -55.10 -6.22
CA GLN A 244 -7.47 -56.41 -5.57
C GLN A 244 -6.11 -57.10 -5.41
N THR A 245 -5.20 -56.92 -6.37
CA THR A 245 -3.82 -57.41 -6.30
C THR A 245 -3.08 -56.75 -5.13
N LEU A 246 -3.15 -55.43 -4.99
CA LEU A 246 -2.52 -54.69 -3.88
C LEU A 246 -3.08 -55.10 -2.51
N LEU A 247 -4.40 -55.27 -2.39
CA LEU A 247 -5.03 -55.79 -1.16
C LEU A 247 -4.52 -57.19 -0.79
N SER A 248 -4.42 -58.09 -1.78
CA SER A 248 -3.89 -59.44 -1.55
C SER A 248 -2.42 -59.42 -1.10
N GLN A 249 -1.62 -58.49 -1.63
CA GLN A 249 -0.23 -58.30 -1.25
C GLN A 249 -0.10 -57.76 0.18
N ILE A 250 -0.92 -56.77 0.56
CA ILE A 250 -0.99 -56.23 1.92
C ILE A 250 -1.34 -57.33 2.92
N ASP A 251 -2.36 -58.14 2.64
CA ASP A 251 -2.76 -59.24 3.51
C ASP A 251 -1.65 -60.29 3.67
N LYS A 252 -0.97 -60.62 2.58
CA LYS A 252 0.20 -61.53 2.61
C LYS A 252 1.31 -60.97 3.48
N LEU A 253 1.69 -59.71 3.29
CA LEU A 253 2.73 -59.04 4.08
C LEU A 253 2.36 -58.96 5.57
N ARG A 254 1.11 -58.62 5.90
CA ARG A 254 0.61 -58.59 7.28
C ARG A 254 0.69 -59.96 7.96
N ARG A 255 0.33 -61.03 7.26
CA ARG A 255 0.45 -62.41 7.78
C ARG A 255 1.92 -62.79 8.01
N THR A 256 2.80 -62.48 7.06
CA THR A 256 4.25 -62.76 7.18
C THR A 256 4.88 -61.97 8.33
N ILE A 257 4.53 -60.70 8.49
CA ILE A 257 4.98 -59.87 9.63
C ILE A 257 4.48 -60.45 10.96
N LYS A 258 3.21 -60.86 11.03
CA LYS A 258 2.64 -61.47 12.25
C LYS A 258 3.37 -62.76 12.63
N PHE A 259 3.66 -63.61 11.65
CA PHE A 259 4.38 -64.87 11.83
C PHE A 259 5.80 -64.64 12.39
N ASN A 260 6.62 -63.84 11.70
CA ASN A 260 8.00 -63.54 12.13
C ASN A 260 8.08 -62.78 13.47
N ARG A 261 6.99 -62.13 13.89
CA ARG A 261 6.91 -61.48 15.20
C ARG A 261 6.59 -62.44 16.34
N GLN A 262 5.88 -63.53 16.05
CA GLN A 262 5.55 -64.57 17.03
C GLN A 262 6.71 -65.56 17.22
N ASP A 263 7.53 -65.73 16.20
CA ASP A 263 8.68 -66.62 16.20
C ASP A 263 9.96 -65.88 15.76
N PRO A 264 10.63 -65.16 16.66
CA PRO A 264 11.81 -64.36 16.33
C PRO A 264 13.12 -65.17 16.23
N GLY A 265 13.07 -66.49 16.47
CA GLY A 265 14.24 -67.36 16.58
C GLY A 265 14.81 -67.48 18.01
N GLU A 266 15.55 -68.56 18.26
CA GLU A 266 16.06 -68.91 19.60
C GLU A 266 17.43 -68.26 19.87
N SER A 267 18.24 -68.03 18.84
CA SER A 267 19.56 -67.40 18.97
C SER A 267 19.54 -65.87 18.78
N GLU A 268 20.49 -65.15 19.39
CA GLU A 268 20.63 -63.69 19.19
C GLU A 268 20.84 -63.29 17.72
N MET A 269 21.54 -64.14 16.96
CA MET A 269 21.81 -63.92 15.54
C MET A 269 20.53 -64.04 14.71
N GLU A 270 19.70 -65.06 14.97
CA GLU A 270 18.38 -65.21 14.33
C GLU A 270 17.45 -64.05 14.70
N GLN A 271 17.47 -63.60 15.96
CA GLN A 271 16.69 -62.43 16.38
C GLN A 271 17.15 -61.12 15.72
N GLN A 272 18.45 -60.98 15.41
CA GLN A 272 18.97 -59.86 14.64
C GLN A 272 18.47 -59.91 13.19
N GLN A 273 18.59 -61.07 12.54
CA GLN A 273 18.13 -61.27 11.16
C GLN A 273 16.61 -61.07 11.03
N THR A 274 15.83 -61.58 11.99
CA THR A 274 14.37 -61.39 12.01
C THR A 274 14.00 -59.93 12.18
N ARG A 275 14.76 -59.14 12.95
CA ARG A 275 14.55 -57.69 13.08
C ARG A 275 14.80 -56.95 11.77
N GLU A 276 15.85 -57.32 11.03
CA GLU A 276 16.15 -56.75 9.71
C GLU A 276 15.06 -57.11 8.70
N LEU A 277 14.66 -58.38 8.62
CA LEU A 277 13.58 -58.83 7.77
C LEU A 277 12.25 -58.12 8.08
N LEU A 278 11.90 -57.98 9.36
CA LEU A 278 10.69 -57.26 9.79
C LEU A 278 10.73 -55.79 9.39
N ARG A 279 11.90 -55.16 9.35
CA ARG A 279 12.07 -53.78 8.87
C ARG A 279 11.76 -53.69 7.38
N ASP A 280 12.31 -54.60 6.58
CA ASP A 280 12.09 -54.61 5.12
C ASP A 280 10.64 -54.95 4.76
N LEU A 281 10.04 -55.93 5.43
CA LEU A 281 8.63 -56.28 5.23
C LEU A 281 7.68 -55.12 5.58
N ARG A 282 8.00 -54.34 6.63
CA ARG A 282 7.25 -53.13 6.97
C ARG A 282 7.41 -52.03 5.93
N HIS A 283 8.59 -51.89 5.36
CA HIS A 283 8.82 -50.96 4.25
C HIS A 283 7.94 -51.33 3.05
N GLN A 284 7.97 -52.60 2.63
CA GLN A 284 7.13 -53.09 1.54
C GLN A 284 5.64 -52.96 1.83
N LEU A 285 5.22 -53.19 3.08
CA LEU A 285 3.83 -52.99 3.50
C LEU A 285 3.44 -51.52 3.35
N ALA A 286 4.27 -50.59 3.82
CA ALA A 286 4.03 -49.17 3.69
C ALA A 286 4.00 -48.72 2.22
N GLU A 287 4.85 -49.28 1.36
CA GLU A 287 4.82 -49.04 -0.09
C GLU A 287 3.53 -49.54 -0.73
N ALA A 288 3.10 -50.76 -0.40
CA ALA A 288 1.87 -51.34 -0.92
C ALA A 288 0.61 -50.61 -0.41
N GLU A 289 0.58 -50.22 0.87
CA GLU A 289 -0.49 -49.41 1.45
C GLU A 289 -0.53 -48.01 0.83
N SER A 290 0.62 -47.40 0.57
CA SER A 290 0.74 -46.13 -0.16
C SER A 290 0.24 -46.24 -1.60
N ALA A 291 0.64 -47.30 -2.32
CA ALA A 291 0.18 -47.57 -3.68
C ALA A 291 -1.34 -47.82 -3.73
N LEU A 292 -1.88 -48.59 -2.78
CA LEU A 292 -3.33 -48.81 -2.67
C LEU A 292 -4.06 -47.51 -2.34
N SER A 293 -3.54 -46.71 -1.40
CA SER A 293 -4.10 -45.41 -1.05
C SER A 293 -4.10 -44.45 -2.24
N ALA A 294 -3.01 -44.39 -3.01
CA ALA A 294 -2.92 -43.62 -4.24
C ALA A 294 -3.93 -44.11 -5.29
N HIS A 295 -4.05 -45.42 -5.46
CA HIS A 295 -5.01 -46.02 -6.38
C HIS A 295 -6.46 -45.71 -5.96
N GLN A 296 -6.78 -45.84 -4.67
CA GLN A 296 -8.09 -45.53 -4.11
C GLN A 296 -8.41 -44.04 -4.13
N ALA A 297 -7.42 -43.17 -3.90
CA ALA A 297 -7.57 -41.72 -4.05
C ALA A 297 -7.89 -41.33 -5.50
N THR A 298 -7.37 -42.10 -6.46
CA THR A 298 -7.72 -41.98 -7.89
C THR A 298 -9.13 -42.53 -8.15
N THR A 299 -9.52 -43.64 -7.50
CA THR A 299 -10.85 -44.26 -7.61
C THR A 299 -11.99 -43.44 -7.02
N GLY A 300 -11.78 -42.81 -5.87
CA GLY A 300 -12.83 -42.07 -5.15
C GLY A 300 -13.11 -40.69 -5.72
N ARG A 301 -12.19 -40.15 -6.53
CA ARG A 301 -12.36 -38.88 -7.23
C ARG A 301 -12.82 -39.15 -8.65
N SER A 302 -14.12 -39.45 -8.81
CA SER A 302 -14.77 -39.16 -10.09
C SER A 302 -14.52 -37.68 -10.35
N MET A 303 -13.66 -37.39 -11.33
CA MET A 303 -13.30 -36.02 -11.62
C MET A 303 -14.53 -35.37 -12.24
N VAL A 304 -15.25 -34.61 -11.42
CA VAL A 304 -16.36 -33.79 -11.88
C VAL A 304 -15.78 -32.75 -12.81
N ILE A 305 -16.09 -32.85 -14.10
CA ILE A 305 -15.74 -31.85 -15.09
C ILE A 305 -16.55 -30.59 -14.73
N PRO A 306 -15.91 -29.49 -14.33
CA PRO A 306 -16.63 -28.27 -13.99
C PRO A 306 -17.39 -27.74 -15.21
N THR A 307 -18.56 -27.17 -14.96
CA THR A 307 -19.32 -26.48 -16.00
C THR A 307 -18.64 -25.18 -16.40
N GLU A 308 -18.90 -24.69 -17.62
CA GLU A 308 -18.41 -23.39 -18.09
C GLU A 308 -18.77 -22.25 -17.12
N ASP A 309 -20.01 -22.24 -16.62
CA ASP A 309 -20.48 -21.23 -15.66
C ASP A 309 -19.72 -21.26 -14.34
N GLU A 310 -19.37 -22.45 -13.82
CA GLU A 310 -18.56 -22.60 -12.60
C GLU A 310 -17.15 -22.06 -12.79
N ILE A 311 -16.52 -22.35 -13.93
CA ILE A 311 -15.17 -21.85 -14.26
C ILE A 311 -15.22 -20.32 -14.36
N LEU A 312 -16.19 -19.76 -15.09
CA LEU A 312 -16.37 -18.31 -15.23
C LEU A 312 -16.61 -17.62 -13.88
N ALA A 313 -17.43 -18.21 -13.02
CA ALA A 313 -17.70 -17.68 -11.68
C ALA A 313 -16.41 -17.63 -10.83
N GLU A 314 -15.62 -18.71 -10.83
CA GLU A 314 -14.35 -18.77 -10.10
C GLU A 314 -13.32 -17.78 -10.67
N VAL A 315 -13.20 -17.69 -12.00
CA VAL A 315 -12.32 -16.73 -12.68
C VAL A 315 -12.65 -15.29 -12.28
N ARG A 316 -13.94 -14.92 -12.27
CA ARG A 316 -14.39 -13.58 -11.83
C ARG A 316 -14.08 -13.34 -10.35
N GLN A 317 -14.31 -14.34 -9.49
CA GLN A 317 -13.99 -14.24 -8.06
C GLN A 317 -12.48 -14.03 -7.83
N LEU A 318 -11.63 -14.78 -8.54
CA LEU A 318 -10.18 -14.66 -8.45
C LEU A 318 -9.70 -13.28 -8.91
N ARG A 319 -10.22 -12.80 -10.06
CA ARG A 319 -9.93 -11.47 -10.59
C ARG A 319 -10.30 -10.38 -9.59
N GLN A 320 -11.50 -10.45 -9.02
CA GLN A 320 -11.95 -9.50 -7.99
C GLN A 320 -11.05 -9.56 -6.75
N THR A 321 -10.74 -10.76 -6.26
CA THR A 321 -9.89 -10.97 -5.09
C THR A 321 -8.49 -10.38 -5.28
N LEU A 322 -7.90 -10.57 -6.47
CA LEU A 322 -6.60 -10.00 -6.83
C LEU A 322 -6.65 -8.47 -6.94
N ASN A 323 -7.69 -7.90 -7.54
CA ASN A 323 -7.87 -6.45 -7.67
C ASN A 323 -8.08 -5.73 -6.33
N ASP A 324 -8.76 -6.38 -5.38
CA ASP A 324 -8.98 -5.83 -4.04
C ASP A 324 -7.80 -6.07 -3.09
N ALA A 325 -6.93 -7.03 -3.41
CA ALA A 325 -5.79 -7.43 -2.59
C ALA A 325 -4.92 -6.28 -2.06
N PRO A 326 -4.59 -5.23 -2.84
CA PRO A 326 -3.75 -4.14 -2.36
C PRO A 326 -4.43 -3.25 -1.30
N LYS A 327 -5.77 -3.29 -1.22
CA LYS A 327 -6.59 -2.50 -0.29
C LYS A 327 -6.89 -3.26 1.01
N LEU A 328 -6.63 -4.57 1.05
CA LEU A 328 -6.93 -5.41 2.21
C LEU A 328 -6.16 -4.95 3.45
N THR A 329 -6.87 -4.92 4.58
CA THR A 329 -6.31 -4.61 5.91
C THR A 329 -6.38 -5.79 6.87
N ASP A 330 -7.31 -6.72 6.63
CA ASP A 330 -7.46 -7.94 7.43
C ASP A 330 -6.34 -8.95 7.15
N GLU A 331 -5.73 -9.46 8.22
CA GLU A 331 -4.58 -10.35 8.16
C GLU A 331 -4.97 -11.77 7.70
N ARG A 332 -6.21 -12.22 7.99
CA ARG A 332 -6.72 -13.51 7.50
C ARG A 332 -6.93 -13.45 5.98
N GLN A 333 -7.60 -12.42 5.47
CA GLN A 333 -7.75 -12.22 4.02
C GLN A 333 -6.40 -12.07 3.30
N ILE A 334 -5.46 -11.27 3.83
CA ILE A 334 -4.11 -11.14 3.24
C ILE A 334 -3.40 -12.50 3.12
N ARG A 335 -3.58 -13.41 4.07
CA ARG A 335 -3.03 -14.77 3.98
C ARG A 335 -3.66 -15.60 2.89
N LEU A 336 -4.98 -15.56 2.76
CA LEU A 336 -5.71 -16.29 1.72
C LEU A 336 -5.26 -15.85 0.32
N VAL A 337 -5.19 -14.53 0.09
CA VAL A 337 -4.69 -14.01 -1.19
C VAL A 337 -3.21 -14.32 -1.38
N ARG A 338 -2.42 -14.32 -0.31
CA ARG A 338 -1.01 -14.73 -0.40
C ARG A 338 -0.88 -16.19 -0.84
N ARG A 339 -1.68 -17.11 -0.29
CA ARG A 339 -1.68 -18.52 -0.75
C ARG A 339 -2.08 -18.62 -2.21
N LEU A 340 -3.14 -17.92 -2.60
CA LEU A 340 -3.57 -17.83 -4.00
C LEU A 340 -2.39 -17.41 -4.90
N ILE A 341 -1.64 -16.37 -4.53
CA ILE A 341 -0.45 -15.94 -5.27
C ILE A 341 0.70 -16.95 -5.17
N ASP A 342 0.85 -17.63 -4.02
CA ASP A 342 1.84 -18.70 -3.84
C ASP A 342 1.58 -19.89 -4.77
N ASP A 343 0.31 -20.25 -4.97
CA ASP A 343 -0.14 -21.35 -5.82
C ASP A 343 -0.14 -20.97 -7.31
N LEU A 344 -0.45 -19.71 -7.63
CA LEU A 344 -0.49 -19.21 -9.01
C LEU A 344 0.90 -18.91 -9.59
N VAL A 345 1.82 -18.38 -8.76
CA VAL A 345 3.17 -17.99 -9.18
C VAL A 345 4.17 -19.10 -8.85
N THR A 346 4.70 -19.74 -9.88
CA THR A 346 5.71 -20.78 -9.76
C THR A 346 7.04 -20.14 -9.33
N GLY A 347 7.53 -20.51 -8.14
CA GLY A 347 8.82 -20.04 -7.64
C GLY A 347 8.81 -18.60 -7.09
N ARG A 348 9.72 -17.76 -7.62
CA ARG A 348 10.01 -16.40 -7.12
C ARG A 348 10.04 -15.40 -8.27
N ILE A 349 9.75 -14.15 -7.95
CA ILE A 349 9.80 -13.03 -8.90
C ILE A 349 11.25 -12.53 -8.96
N GLN A 350 11.95 -12.87 -10.03
CA GLN A 350 13.32 -12.42 -10.26
C GLN A 350 13.31 -10.98 -10.75
N LEU A 351 14.13 -10.12 -10.12
CA LEU A 351 14.18 -8.70 -10.44
C LEU A 351 15.45 -8.35 -11.21
N TYR A 352 15.28 -7.76 -12.38
CA TYR A 352 16.33 -7.25 -13.24
C TYR A 352 16.34 -5.73 -13.24
N GLN A 353 17.52 -5.13 -13.18
CA GLN A 353 17.66 -3.68 -13.25
C GLN A 353 17.49 -3.20 -14.68
N GLN A 354 16.66 -2.18 -14.87
CA GLN A 354 16.43 -1.52 -16.14
C GLN A 354 16.64 0.00 -16.01
N GLY A 355 16.86 0.67 -17.13
CA GLY A 355 17.08 2.12 -17.21
C GLY A 355 18.46 2.59 -16.73
N GLU A 356 18.68 3.90 -16.79
CA GLU A 356 19.98 4.49 -16.46
C GLU A 356 20.20 4.65 -14.96
N ARG A 357 21.48 4.60 -14.55
CA ARG A 357 21.93 4.89 -13.18
C ARG A 357 21.91 6.39 -12.86
N LYS A 358 20.82 7.05 -13.20
CA LYS A 358 20.54 8.45 -12.87
C LYS A 358 19.31 8.53 -11.98
N LYS A 359 19.22 9.61 -11.21
CA LYS A 359 18.11 9.83 -10.27
C LYS A 359 16.77 9.72 -11.00
N CYS A 360 15.92 8.80 -10.55
CA CYS A 360 14.58 8.55 -11.10
C CYS A 360 14.53 8.00 -12.55
N GLN A 361 15.64 7.53 -13.12
CA GLN A 361 15.67 6.96 -14.47
C GLN A 361 15.79 5.42 -14.51
N GLY A 362 16.16 4.78 -13.40
CA GLY A 362 16.17 3.33 -13.28
C GLY A 362 14.88 2.75 -12.69
N TRP A 363 14.45 1.58 -13.17
CA TRP A 363 13.35 0.79 -12.62
C TRP A 363 13.75 -0.69 -12.53
N LEU A 364 12.88 -1.52 -11.95
CA LEU A 364 13.10 -2.96 -11.85
C LEU A 364 12.06 -3.67 -12.71
N GLN A 365 12.50 -4.68 -13.45
CA GLN A 365 11.65 -5.57 -14.21
C GLN A 365 11.56 -6.92 -13.48
N GLY A 366 10.36 -7.33 -13.08
CA GLY A 366 10.08 -8.65 -12.55
C GLY A 366 9.85 -9.66 -13.67
N ARG A 367 10.43 -10.85 -13.54
CA ARG A 367 10.16 -12.01 -14.39
C ARG A 367 9.84 -13.22 -13.53
N PHE A 368 8.81 -13.97 -13.90
CA PHE A 368 8.39 -15.19 -13.21
C PHE A 368 7.44 -15.99 -14.09
N GLU A 369 7.28 -17.27 -13.78
CA GLU A 369 6.33 -18.15 -14.44
C GLU A 369 5.02 -18.24 -13.65
N VAL A 370 3.91 -18.38 -14.37
CA VAL A 370 2.59 -18.62 -13.79
C VAL A 370 1.97 -19.88 -14.37
N ALA A 371 1.22 -20.58 -13.53
CA ALA A 371 0.55 -21.83 -13.85
C ALA A 371 -0.98 -21.66 -13.69
N VAL A 372 -1.60 -20.85 -14.56
CA VAL A 372 -3.02 -20.45 -14.43
C VAL A 372 -3.97 -21.66 -14.54
N VAL A 373 -3.80 -22.47 -15.59
CA VAL A 373 -4.67 -23.62 -15.85
C VAL A 373 -4.50 -24.71 -14.77
N PRO A 374 -3.28 -25.17 -14.43
CA PRO A 374 -3.09 -26.12 -13.32
C PRO A 374 -3.69 -25.61 -12.00
N PHE A 375 -3.56 -24.31 -11.73
CA PHE A 375 -4.11 -23.68 -10.54
C PHE A 375 -5.66 -23.74 -10.52
N LEU A 376 -6.32 -23.38 -11.61
CA LEU A 376 -7.78 -23.42 -11.72
C LEU A 376 -8.32 -24.85 -11.56
N ILE A 377 -7.69 -25.82 -12.23
CA ILE A 377 -8.13 -27.21 -12.16
C ILE A 377 -7.98 -27.75 -10.74
N LYS A 378 -6.83 -27.51 -10.10
CA LYS A 378 -6.60 -27.90 -8.70
C LYS A 378 -7.64 -27.29 -7.76
N ARG A 379 -8.06 -26.07 -8.03
CA ARG A 379 -9.02 -25.35 -7.18
C ARG A 379 -10.46 -25.83 -7.37
N LEU A 380 -10.88 -26.08 -8.62
CA LEU A 380 -12.23 -26.53 -8.95
C LEU A 380 -12.45 -28.01 -8.64
N THR A 381 -11.46 -28.86 -8.95
CA THR A 381 -11.60 -30.33 -8.87
C THR A 381 -10.85 -30.95 -7.68
N GLY A 382 -9.90 -30.24 -7.08
CA GLY A 382 -9.00 -30.79 -6.07
C GLY A 382 -7.91 -31.73 -6.65
N ALA A 383 -7.86 -31.91 -7.97
CA ALA A 383 -6.89 -32.76 -8.64
C ALA A 383 -5.61 -31.98 -8.99
N GLU A 384 -4.45 -32.53 -8.67
CA GLU A 384 -3.17 -32.01 -9.15
C GLU A 384 -2.87 -32.67 -10.50
N ILE A 385 -2.90 -31.88 -11.57
CA ILE A 385 -2.51 -32.36 -12.89
C ILE A 385 -1.03 -32.05 -13.08
N GLY A 386 -0.25 -33.10 -13.37
CA GLY A 386 1.13 -32.99 -13.81
C GLY A 386 1.16 -32.42 -15.22
N ILE A 387 1.08 -31.11 -15.33
CA ILE A 387 1.12 -30.42 -16.61
C ILE A 387 2.58 -30.16 -17.00
N GLY A 388 2.91 -30.35 -18.28
CA GLY A 388 4.24 -30.12 -18.83
C GLY A 388 4.68 -28.66 -18.69
N ASP A 389 5.99 -28.42 -18.82
CA ASP A 389 6.55 -27.06 -18.73
C ASP A 389 5.98 -26.09 -19.80
N GLU A 390 5.35 -26.62 -20.87
CA GLU A 390 4.78 -25.84 -21.98
C GLU A 390 3.58 -24.95 -21.59
N ASP A 391 2.83 -25.30 -20.53
CA ASP A 391 1.67 -24.50 -20.09
C ASP A 391 2.03 -23.41 -19.07
N ARG A 392 3.32 -23.17 -18.84
CA ARG A 392 3.78 -22.06 -18.00
C ARG A 392 3.99 -20.81 -18.83
N ALA A 393 3.25 -19.76 -18.51
CA ALA A 393 3.45 -18.46 -19.13
C ALA A 393 4.52 -17.66 -18.37
N GLU A 394 5.55 -17.17 -19.08
CA GLU A 394 6.48 -16.19 -18.52
C GLU A 394 5.81 -14.82 -18.46
N ILE A 395 5.73 -14.25 -17.25
CA ILE A 395 5.18 -12.93 -17.00
C ILE A 395 6.31 -11.95 -16.73
N VAL A 396 6.29 -10.86 -17.49
CA VAL A 396 7.21 -9.74 -17.33
C VAL A 396 6.44 -8.52 -16.81
N ILE A 397 6.93 -7.91 -15.73
CA ILE A 397 6.35 -6.71 -15.11
C ILE A 397 7.41 -5.64 -14.96
N ASP A 398 7.23 -4.49 -15.59
CA ASP A 398 8.03 -3.31 -15.31
C ASP A 398 7.47 -2.59 -14.07
N TYR A 399 8.19 -2.67 -12.94
CA TYR A 399 7.88 -1.92 -11.71
C TYR A 399 8.31 -0.47 -11.81
N ARG A 400 7.87 0.20 -12.87
CA ARG A 400 7.93 1.64 -13.02
C ARG A 400 6.63 2.20 -12.46
N LYS A 401 6.71 3.28 -11.68
CA LYS A 401 5.48 4.00 -11.33
C LYS A 401 4.87 4.39 -12.66
N SER A 402 3.69 3.84 -13.00
CA SER A 402 2.96 4.23 -14.19
C SER A 402 3.04 5.73 -14.24
N GLU A 403 3.47 6.25 -15.38
CA GLU A 403 3.54 7.68 -15.53
C GLU A 403 2.08 8.11 -15.56
N LEU A 404 1.46 8.28 -14.37
CA LEU A 404 0.25 9.05 -14.15
C LEU A 404 0.37 10.37 -14.90
N ILE A 405 1.61 10.84 -15.09
CA ILE A 405 1.96 11.95 -15.96
C ILE A 405 1.53 11.71 -17.41
N ALA A 406 1.79 10.56 -18.03
CA ALA A 406 1.40 10.20 -19.39
C ALA A 406 -0.12 10.15 -19.59
N GLU A 407 -0.86 9.43 -18.74
CA GLU A 407 -2.34 9.41 -18.80
C GLU A 407 -2.94 10.82 -18.58
N GLN A 408 -2.39 11.56 -17.62
CA GLN A 408 -2.79 12.95 -17.37
C GLN A 408 -2.33 13.90 -18.46
N ALA A 409 -1.30 13.56 -19.24
CA ALA A 409 -0.67 14.45 -20.21
C ALA A 409 -1.59 14.75 -21.36
N ASP A 410 -2.22 13.73 -21.95
CA ASP A 410 -3.16 13.95 -23.06
C ASP A 410 -4.40 14.73 -22.60
N THR A 411 -4.95 14.40 -21.43
CA THR A 411 -6.09 15.15 -20.85
C THR A 411 -5.72 16.61 -20.54
N ALA A 412 -4.58 16.83 -19.87
CA ALA A 412 -4.11 18.19 -19.57
C ALA A 412 -3.81 18.99 -20.84
N LYS A 413 -3.30 18.33 -21.89
CA LYS A 413 -3.03 18.96 -23.17
C LYS A 413 -4.31 19.34 -23.90
N ARG A 414 -5.35 18.50 -23.88
CA ARG A 414 -6.68 18.86 -24.44
C ARG A 414 -7.21 20.13 -23.78
N PHE A 415 -7.26 20.19 -22.45
CA PHE A 415 -7.68 21.41 -21.76
C PHE A 415 -6.78 22.62 -22.04
N TRP A 416 -5.48 22.40 -22.25
CA TRP A 416 -4.56 23.46 -22.68
C TRP A 416 -4.90 23.95 -24.10
N ASP A 417 -5.23 23.06 -25.02
CA ASP A 417 -5.57 23.43 -26.40
C ASP A 417 -6.94 24.13 -26.48
N ASP A 418 -7.88 23.71 -25.61
CA ASP A 418 -9.18 24.38 -25.39
C ASP A 418 -9.05 25.77 -24.75
N GLY A 419 -7.83 26.27 -24.54
CA GLY A 419 -7.57 27.62 -24.09
C GLY A 419 -7.55 27.81 -22.57
N LEU A 420 -7.74 26.76 -21.76
CA LEU A 420 -7.75 26.89 -20.30
C LEU A 420 -6.37 27.30 -19.75
N LEU A 421 -6.37 28.08 -18.68
CA LEU A 421 -5.16 28.41 -17.92
C LEU A 421 -4.74 27.22 -17.07
N CYS A 422 -3.44 27.05 -16.81
CA CYS A 422 -2.95 25.95 -15.95
C CYS A 422 -3.59 25.91 -14.55
N LYS A 423 -4.13 27.04 -14.05
CA LYS A 423 -4.89 27.10 -12.79
C LYS A 423 -6.25 26.41 -12.93
N GLU A 424 -6.94 26.61 -14.04
CA GLU A 424 -8.25 26.00 -14.32
C GLU A 424 -8.11 24.51 -14.60
N ILE A 425 -7.11 24.13 -15.40
CA ILE A 425 -6.74 22.73 -15.65
C ILE A 425 -6.44 22.02 -14.32
N ALA A 426 -5.72 22.67 -13.41
CA ALA A 426 -5.42 22.15 -12.08
C ALA A 426 -6.68 21.88 -11.26
N VAL A 427 -7.65 22.80 -11.28
CA VAL A 427 -8.94 22.63 -10.60
C VAL A 427 -9.74 21.49 -11.23
N GLN A 428 -9.85 21.44 -12.57
CA GLN A 428 -10.60 20.39 -13.27
C GLN A 428 -10.03 18.99 -13.06
N MET A 429 -8.70 18.85 -13.02
CA MET A 429 -8.05 17.55 -12.82
C MET A 429 -7.86 17.17 -11.34
N GLY A 430 -8.21 18.05 -10.39
CA GLY A 430 -7.92 17.84 -8.98
C GLY A 430 -6.41 17.78 -8.65
N LEU A 431 -5.57 18.45 -9.44
CA LEU A 431 -4.11 18.42 -9.32
C LEU A 431 -3.54 19.79 -8.93
N HIS A 432 -2.39 19.79 -8.26
CA HIS A 432 -1.71 21.06 -7.98
C HIS A 432 -1.16 21.70 -9.28
N ARG A 433 -1.20 23.04 -9.39
CA ARG A 433 -0.76 23.79 -10.59
C ARG A 433 0.67 23.45 -11.06
N SER A 434 1.59 23.23 -10.12
CA SER A 434 2.97 22.83 -10.46
C SER A 434 3.04 21.43 -11.07
N ARG A 435 2.11 20.53 -10.70
CA ARG A 435 1.99 19.19 -11.29
C ARG A 435 1.50 19.28 -12.73
N ILE A 436 0.46 20.06 -13.00
CA ILE A 436 -0.02 20.36 -14.37
C ILE A 436 1.11 20.89 -15.25
N THR A 437 1.91 21.82 -14.74
CA THR A 437 3.08 22.34 -15.46
C THR A 437 4.07 21.24 -15.86
N LYS A 438 4.30 20.23 -15.01
CA LYS A 438 5.17 19.07 -15.31
C LYS A 438 4.50 18.08 -16.26
N VAL A 439 3.21 17.84 -16.11
CA VAL A 439 2.40 16.97 -16.99
C VAL A 439 2.42 17.47 -18.43
N LEU A 440 2.25 18.77 -18.61
CA LEU A 440 2.31 19.40 -19.93
C LEU A 440 3.73 19.46 -20.50
N GLN A 441 4.74 19.64 -19.63
CA GLN A 441 6.14 19.54 -20.06
C GLN A 441 6.42 18.14 -20.61
N TYR A 442 6.04 17.12 -19.85
CA TYR A 442 6.20 15.73 -20.25
C TYR A 442 5.51 15.42 -21.58
N TRP A 443 4.28 15.91 -21.79
CA TRP A 443 3.56 15.73 -23.07
C TRP A 443 4.38 16.24 -24.27
N HIS A 444 4.99 17.41 -24.12
CA HIS A 444 5.81 18.05 -25.15
C HIS A 444 7.14 17.31 -25.34
N ASP A 445 7.82 16.96 -24.26
CA ASP A 445 9.10 16.25 -24.28
C ASP A 445 8.96 14.87 -24.94
N GLN A 446 7.90 14.12 -24.61
CA GLN A 446 7.61 12.79 -25.18
C GLN A 446 7.45 12.83 -26.71
N ARG A 447 6.99 13.96 -27.26
CA ARG A 447 6.78 14.16 -28.71
C ARG A 447 7.90 14.95 -29.37
N GLY A 448 8.99 15.26 -28.66
CA GLY A 448 10.10 16.06 -29.18
C GLY A 448 9.71 17.50 -29.55
N LEU A 449 8.61 18.02 -29.00
CA LEU A 449 8.12 19.36 -29.31
C LEU A 449 8.62 20.38 -28.27
N PRO A 450 9.10 21.56 -28.67
CA PRO A 450 9.44 22.61 -27.73
C PRO A 450 8.16 23.13 -27.04
N ARG A 451 8.20 23.22 -25.71
CA ARG A 451 7.05 23.75 -24.97
C ARG A 451 6.90 25.26 -25.20
N PRO A 452 5.71 25.75 -25.60
CA PRO A 452 5.45 27.18 -25.73
C PRO A 452 5.63 27.92 -24.40
N ASN A 453 6.27 29.09 -24.43
CA ASN A 453 6.39 29.95 -23.26
C ASN A 453 4.99 30.35 -22.76
N ASN A 454 4.68 30.01 -21.49
CA ASN A 454 3.40 30.31 -20.86
C ASN A 454 3.01 31.80 -20.95
N LYS A 455 3.99 32.71 -20.96
CA LYS A 455 3.74 34.16 -21.14
C LYS A 455 3.21 34.47 -22.53
N THR A 456 3.82 33.90 -23.57
CA THR A 456 3.44 34.09 -24.97
C THR A 456 2.06 33.48 -25.23
N ARG A 457 1.81 32.27 -24.74
CA ARG A 457 0.49 31.64 -24.82
C ARG A 457 -0.58 32.50 -24.16
N ARG A 458 -0.36 32.96 -22.93
CA ARG A 458 -1.34 33.76 -22.19
C ARG A 458 -1.70 35.06 -22.91
N LYS A 459 -0.81 35.63 -23.72
CA LYS A 459 -1.14 36.82 -24.54
C LYS A 459 -2.17 36.53 -25.64
N ARG A 460 -2.19 35.30 -26.17
CA ARG A 460 -3.08 34.84 -27.25
C ARG A 460 -4.46 34.39 -26.76
N LEU A 461 -4.60 34.05 -25.49
CA LEU A 461 -5.89 33.66 -24.91
C LEU A 461 -6.82 34.88 -24.80
N GLU A 462 -8.08 34.69 -25.20
CA GLU A 462 -9.15 35.68 -25.01
C GLU A 462 -9.36 35.96 -23.51
N ASN A 463 -9.45 34.90 -22.71
CA ASN A 463 -9.64 34.97 -21.27
C ASN A 463 -8.30 34.88 -20.51
N LYS A 464 -7.66 36.04 -20.31
CA LYS A 464 -6.34 36.13 -19.65
C LYS A 464 -6.40 35.96 -18.13
N GLN A 465 -7.57 36.15 -17.53
CA GLN A 465 -7.80 36.16 -16.09
C GLN A 465 -9.16 35.51 -15.80
N SER A 466 -9.20 34.57 -14.87
CA SER A 466 -10.43 33.88 -14.45
C SER A 466 -11.35 34.77 -13.61
N GLU A 467 -10.78 35.81 -12.99
CA GLU A 467 -11.49 36.79 -12.19
C GLU A 467 -11.22 38.18 -12.73
N LEU A 468 -12.21 39.06 -12.63
CA LEU A 468 -12.03 40.49 -12.89
C LEU A 468 -10.86 41.00 -12.03
N PRO A 469 -9.84 41.63 -12.64
CA PRO A 469 -8.70 42.11 -11.89
C PRO A 469 -9.15 43.02 -10.75
N PHE A 470 -8.50 42.92 -9.59
CA PHE A 470 -8.94 43.57 -8.36
C PHE A 470 -9.21 45.08 -8.52
N HIS A 471 -8.36 45.81 -9.27
CA HIS A 471 -8.56 47.24 -9.55
C HIS A 471 -9.86 47.54 -10.30
N LYS A 472 -10.37 46.62 -11.14
CA LYS A 472 -11.68 46.77 -11.79
C LYS A 472 -12.83 46.57 -10.80
N ARG A 473 -12.69 45.61 -9.88
CA ARG A 473 -13.71 45.33 -8.84
C ARG A 473 -13.93 46.53 -7.93
N ILE A 474 -12.85 47.22 -7.54
CA ILE A 474 -12.92 48.38 -6.64
C ILE A 474 -13.13 49.71 -7.37
N ALA A 475 -13.26 49.72 -8.70
CA ALA A 475 -13.18 50.94 -9.49
C ALA A 475 -14.25 51.99 -9.14
N ASN A 476 -15.49 51.56 -8.92
CA ASN A 476 -16.57 52.48 -8.56
C ASN A 476 -16.34 53.07 -7.15
N GLU A 477 -16.04 52.23 -6.16
CA GLU A 477 -15.75 52.66 -4.79
C GLU A 477 -14.53 53.58 -4.72
N VAL A 478 -13.50 53.31 -5.52
CA VAL A 478 -12.34 54.21 -5.65
C VAL A 478 -12.76 55.59 -6.15
N ILE A 479 -13.64 55.68 -7.15
CA ILE A 479 -14.09 56.97 -7.69
C ILE A 479 -14.94 57.73 -6.70
N GLU A 480 -15.85 57.07 -5.98
CA GLU A 480 -16.61 57.70 -4.88
C GLU A 480 -15.68 58.32 -3.83
N LEU A 481 -14.62 57.60 -3.45
CA LEU A 481 -13.64 58.10 -2.48
C LEU A 481 -12.76 59.23 -3.06
N VAL A 482 -12.47 59.20 -4.36
CA VAL A 482 -11.78 60.31 -5.07
C VAL A 482 -12.66 61.56 -5.11
N GLU A 483 -13.96 61.40 -5.38
CA GLU A 483 -14.93 62.50 -5.39
C GLU A 483 -15.16 63.09 -4.00
N ALA A 484 -15.15 62.24 -2.96
CA ALA A 484 -15.10 62.67 -1.56
C ALA A 484 -13.82 63.44 -1.18
N GLY A 485 -12.79 63.43 -2.05
CA GLY A 485 -11.56 64.20 -1.88
C GLY A 485 -10.43 63.44 -1.16
N HIS A 486 -10.55 62.12 -0.99
CA HIS A 486 -9.48 61.32 -0.40
C HIS A 486 -8.26 61.20 -1.34
N SER A 487 -7.05 61.16 -0.77
CA SER A 487 -5.82 60.90 -1.52
C SER A 487 -5.70 59.42 -1.89
N ASN A 488 -5.00 59.10 -2.99
CA ASN A 488 -4.79 57.71 -3.41
C ASN A 488 -4.22 56.83 -2.27
N LEU A 489 -3.32 57.37 -1.44
CA LEU A 489 -2.77 56.66 -0.28
C LEU A 489 -3.83 56.37 0.79
N LYS A 490 -4.71 57.33 1.09
CA LYS A 490 -5.81 57.13 2.04
C LYS A 490 -6.84 56.13 1.51
N ILE A 491 -7.13 56.17 0.22
CA ILE A 491 -7.99 55.20 -0.47
C ILE A 491 -7.37 53.81 -0.41
N ALA A 492 -6.08 53.69 -0.73
CA ALA A 492 -5.33 52.44 -0.66
C ALA A 492 -5.38 51.83 0.76
N GLY A 493 -5.19 52.66 1.80
CA GLY A 493 -5.34 52.24 3.20
C GLY A 493 -6.76 51.76 3.54
N ARG A 494 -7.79 52.49 3.11
CA ARG A 494 -9.20 52.15 3.38
C ARG A 494 -9.62 50.84 2.70
N LEU A 495 -9.22 50.64 1.44
CA LEU A 495 -9.55 49.46 0.65
C LEU A 495 -8.54 48.30 0.81
N ARG A 496 -7.60 48.43 1.75
CA ARG A 496 -6.53 47.45 2.02
C ARG A 496 -5.78 47.04 0.74
N THR A 497 -5.44 48.01 -0.09
CA THR A 497 -4.71 47.81 -1.36
C THR A 497 -3.51 48.76 -1.47
N ASN A 498 -2.84 48.76 -2.63
CA ASN A 498 -1.73 49.68 -2.91
C ASN A 498 -2.18 50.86 -3.80
N ASP A 499 -1.43 51.96 -3.76
CA ASP A 499 -1.73 53.17 -4.53
C ASP A 499 -1.74 52.93 -6.04
N GLY A 500 -0.92 52.01 -6.54
CA GLY A 500 -0.86 51.60 -7.94
C GLY A 500 -2.15 50.93 -8.41
N ASN A 501 -2.79 50.11 -7.59
CA ASN A 501 -4.10 49.53 -7.90
C ASN A 501 -5.19 50.60 -7.88
N VAL A 502 -5.12 51.58 -6.97
CA VAL A 502 -6.03 52.73 -6.95
C VAL A 502 -5.87 53.55 -8.24
N ALA A 503 -4.62 53.84 -8.65
CA ALA A 503 -4.36 54.56 -9.89
C ALA A 503 -4.90 53.81 -11.13
N LYS A 504 -4.67 52.50 -11.21
CA LYS A 504 -5.22 51.63 -12.27
C LYS A 504 -6.75 51.56 -12.24
N ALA A 505 -7.35 51.57 -11.06
CA ALA A 505 -8.80 51.57 -10.89
C ALA A 505 -9.42 52.87 -11.44
N ILE A 506 -8.83 54.03 -11.12
CA ILE A 506 -9.25 55.33 -11.66
C ILE A 506 -9.09 55.36 -13.18
N GLN A 507 -7.92 54.95 -13.67
CA GLN A 507 -7.63 54.91 -15.11
C GLN A 507 -8.67 54.04 -15.84
N TRP A 508 -8.87 52.81 -15.37
CA TRP A 508 -9.82 51.88 -15.97
C TRP A 508 -11.26 52.42 -15.97
N TRP A 509 -11.70 53.04 -14.86
CA TRP A 509 -13.06 53.59 -14.74
C TRP A 509 -13.33 54.70 -15.76
N HIS A 510 -12.35 55.58 -15.97
CA HIS A 510 -12.44 56.69 -16.93
C HIS A 510 -12.37 56.19 -18.38
N GLU A 511 -11.40 55.32 -18.69
CA GLU A 511 -11.25 54.72 -20.02
C GLU A 511 -12.50 53.96 -20.46
N THR A 512 -13.11 53.18 -19.56
CA THR A 512 -14.32 52.40 -19.85
C THR A 512 -15.54 53.29 -20.15
N ARG A 513 -15.52 54.56 -19.72
CA ARG A 513 -16.60 55.54 -19.96
C ARG A 513 -16.25 56.58 -21.03
N GLY A 514 -15.11 56.45 -21.71
CA GLY A 514 -14.65 57.43 -22.70
C GLY A 514 -14.32 58.80 -22.11
N LEU A 515 -14.04 58.88 -20.80
CA LEU A 515 -13.68 60.12 -20.12
C LEU A 515 -12.15 60.27 -20.07
N PRO A 516 -11.61 61.50 -20.17
CA PRO A 516 -10.17 61.72 -20.00
C PRO A 516 -9.74 61.37 -18.57
N VAL A 517 -8.62 60.65 -18.44
CA VAL A 517 -8.08 60.24 -17.14
C VAL A 517 -7.50 61.48 -16.42
N PRO A 518 -7.96 61.84 -15.21
CA PRO A 518 -7.54 63.06 -14.53
C PRO A 518 -6.04 63.05 -14.23
N THR A 519 -5.33 64.01 -14.81
CA THR A 519 -3.89 64.19 -14.57
C THR A 519 -3.64 64.75 -13.17
N ALA A 520 -2.39 64.71 -12.71
CA ALA A 520 -2.02 65.34 -11.45
C ALA A 520 -2.30 66.86 -11.46
N ALA A 521 -2.27 67.52 -12.63
CA ALA A 521 -2.65 68.91 -12.78
C ALA A 521 -4.15 69.12 -12.57
N ASP A 522 -5.00 68.27 -13.17
CA ASP A 522 -6.46 68.35 -13.02
C ASP A 522 -6.91 68.17 -11.57
N ARG A 523 -6.30 67.21 -10.87
CA ARG A 523 -6.59 66.97 -9.45
C ARG A 523 -6.16 68.15 -8.58
N ARG A 524 -5.01 68.76 -8.86
CA ARG A 524 -4.53 69.98 -8.18
C ARG A 524 -5.48 71.14 -8.42
N ARG A 525 -5.88 71.37 -9.68
CA ARG A 525 -6.84 72.41 -10.07
C ARG A 525 -8.21 72.21 -9.40
N LYS A 526 -8.76 70.99 -9.39
CA LYS A 526 -10.03 70.69 -8.70
C LYS A 526 -9.96 70.96 -7.20
N LYS A 527 -8.83 70.61 -6.55
CA LYS A 527 -8.57 70.93 -5.13
C LYS A 527 -8.46 72.44 -4.90
N LEU A 528 -7.77 73.16 -5.77
CA LEU A 528 -7.63 74.62 -5.69
C LEU A 528 -8.99 75.32 -5.85
N ASN A 529 -9.80 74.91 -6.83
CA ASN A 529 -11.15 75.44 -7.00
C ASN A 529 -12.04 75.17 -5.79
N ARG A 530 -11.90 74.01 -5.14
CA ARG A 530 -12.58 73.73 -3.86
C ARG A 530 -12.06 74.62 -2.74
N ALA A 531 -10.74 74.84 -2.66
CA ALA A 531 -10.15 75.75 -1.67
C ALA A 531 -10.65 77.19 -1.83
N LYS A 532 -10.65 77.71 -3.07
CA LYS A 532 -11.18 79.04 -3.39
C LYS A 532 -12.63 79.18 -2.93
N ARG A 533 -13.50 78.24 -3.31
CA ARG A 533 -14.91 78.23 -2.89
C ARG A 533 -15.08 78.26 -1.37
N MET A 534 -14.33 77.43 -0.64
CA MET A 534 -14.40 77.41 0.83
C MET A 534 -13.93 78.72 1.46
N LEU A 535 -12.92 79.37 0.85
CA LEU A 535 -12.49 80.71 1.26
C LEU A 535 -13.56 81.75 0.93
N ASP A 536 -14.22 81.67 -0.23
CA ASP A 536 -15.29 82.59 -0.62
C ASP A 536 -16.51 82.47 0.31
N GLU A 537 -16.79 81.25 0.80
CA GLU A 537 -17.76 80.94 1.87
C GLU A 537 -17.34 81.46 3.27
N GLY A 538 -16.17 82.10 3.38
CA GLY A 538 -15.71 82.76 4.61
C GLY A 538 -14.90 81.86 5.55
N MET A 539 -14.55 80.63 5.17
CA MET A 539 -13.70 79.78 6.01
C MET A 539 -12.29 80.34 6.13
N LEU A 540 -11.64 80.14 7.28
CA LEU A 540 -10.25 80.55 7.47
C LEU A 540 -9.31 79.62 6.72
N ILE A 541 -8.21 80.17 6.20
CA ILE A 541 -7.21 79.42 5.43
C ILE A 541 -6.65 78.21 6.18
N LYS A 542 -6.58 78.27 7.52
CA LYS A 542 -6.14 77.17 8.38
C LYS A 542 -7.13 76.00 8.31
N ASP A 543 -8.43 76.29 8.33
CA ASP A 543 -9.49 75.28 8.33
C ASP A 543 -9.65 74.67 6.93
N VAL A 544 -9.56 75.51 5.88
CA VAL A 544 -9.52 75.05 4.49
C VAL A 544 -8.31 74.16 4.24
N ALA A 545 -7.13 74.54 4.75
CA ALA A 545 -5.92 73.73 4.64
C ALA A 545 -6.07 72.38 5.36
N GLY A 546 -6.61 72.37 6.59
CA GLY A 546 -6.92 71.14 7.32
C GLY A 546 -7.89 70.23 6.56
N ALA A 547 -8.98 70.78 6.03
CA ALA A 547 -9.99 70.03 5.29
C ALA A 547 -9.47 69.41 3.98
N LEU A 548 -8.54 70.09 3.29
CA LEU A 548 -7.95 69.62 2.02
C LEU A 548 -6.63 68.85 2.19
N ALA A 549 -6.22 68.61 3.44
CA ALA A 549 -4.96 67.98 3.81
C ALA A 549 -3.72 68.72 3.25
N TYR A 550 -3.75 70.05 3.31
CA TYR A 550 -2.60 70.93 3.08
C TYR A 550 -2.07 71.47 4.42
N SER A 551 -0.79 71.84 4.45
CA SER A 551 -0.33 72.79 5.48
C SER A 551 -0.87 74.19 5.14
N PRO A 552 -1.20 75.05 6.13
CA PRO A 552 -1.69 76.40 5.86
C PRO A 552 -0.77 77.17 4.90
N ARG A 553 0.55 77.13 5.15
CA ARG A 553 1.56 77.73 4.26
C ARG A 553 1.56 77.11 2.86
N GLY A 554 1.45 75.79 2.76
CA GLY A 554 1.41 75.10 1.47
C GLY A 554 0.19 75.47 0.65
N LEU A 555 -0.98 75.61 1.29
CA LEU A 555 -2.19 76.08 0.62
C LEU A 555 -2.04 77.53 0.15
N THR A 556 -1.51 78.43 1.00
CA THR A 556 -1.23 79.82 0.64
C THR A 556 -0.35 79.91 -0.61
N LEU A 557 0.83 79.27 -0.59
CA LEU A 557 1.76 79.28 -1.73
C LEU A 557 1.13 78.73 -3.01
N THR A 558 0.25 77.73 -2.89
CA THR A 558 -0.43 77.15 -4.05
C THR A 558 -1.50 78.10 -4.60
N LEU A 559 -2.22 78.82 -3.73
CA LEU A 559 -3.20 79.83 -4.12
C LEU A 559 -2.54 81.09 -4.70
N GLU A 560 -1.43 81.56 -4.14
CA GLU A 560 -0.63 82.67 -4.66
C GLU A 560 -0.16 82.37 -6.08
N LYS A 561 0.44 81.18 -6.27
CA LYS A 561 0.89 80.73 -7.58
C LYS A 561 -0.26 80.59 -8.58
N ASP A 562 -1.42 80.13 -8.14
CA ASP A 562 -2.61 80.01 -8.99
C ASP A 562 -3.20 81.39 -9.36
N ALA A 563 -3.16 82.35 -8.44
CA ALA A 563 -3.54 83.74 -8.68
C ALA A 563 -2.58 84.43 -9.67
N GLU A 564 -1.27 84.26 -9.48
CA GLU A 564 -0.22 84.75 -10.39
C GLU A 564 -0.42 84.19 -11.81
N ASN A 565 -0.64 82.88 -11.94
CA ASN A 565 -0.92 82.26 -13.24
C ASN A 565 -2.22 82.73 -13.89
N SER A 566 -3.19 83.21 -13.10
CA SER A 566 -4.50 83.69 -13.58
C SER A 566 -4.55 85.21 -13.76
N GLY A 567 -3.45 85.93 -13.51
CA GLY A 567 -3.39 87.39 -13.54
C GLY A 567 -4.18 88.09 -12.41
N GLY A 568 -4.52 87.36 -11.35
CA GLY A 568 -5.25 87.88 -10.19
C GLY A 568 -4.33 88.20 -9.01
N VAL A 569 -4.75 89.14 -8.16
CA VAL A 569 -4.08 89.41 -6.87
C VAL A 569 -4.77 88.56 -5.79
N MET A 570 -4.00 87.76 -5.04
CA MET A 570 -4.53 87.04 -3.90
C MET A 570 -4.96 88.05 -2.82
N GLY A 571 -6.24 88.03 -2.42
CA GLY A 571 -6.73 88.90 -1.35
C GLY A 571 -5.97 88.65 -0.05
N ASP A 572 -5.51 89.72 0.61
CA ASP A 572 -4.75 89.62 1.87
C ASP A 572 -5.60 88.94 2.95
N GLY A 573 -5.28 87.67 3.24
CA GLY A 573 -5.97 86.86 4.23
C GLY A 573 -5.92 87.42 5.66
N ARG A 574 -5.12 88.46 5.93
CA ARG A 574 -5.10 89.18 7.21
C ARG A 574 -6.33 90.07 7.41
N THR A 575 -6.87 90.66 6.35
CA THR A 575 -8.04 91.56 6.43
C THR A 575 -9.31 90.85 6.92
N ARG A 576 -9.42 89.53 6.71
CA ARG A 576 -10.58 88.73 7.13
C ARG A 576 -10.61 88.34 8.61
N ARG A 577 -9.47 88.40 9.34
CA ARG A 577 -9.44 88.09 10.78
C ARG A 577 -10.13 89.14 11.65
N GLY A 578 -10.22 90.40 11.19
CA GLY A 578 -10.82 91.48 11.95
C GLY A 578 -12.33 91.35 12.15
N ASN A 579 -13.05 90.73 11.20
CA ASN A 579 -14.52 90.67 11.21
C ASN A 579 -15.11 89.41 11.89
N ALA A 580 -14.35 88.33 12.04
CA ALA A 580 -14.87 87.06 12.57
C ALA A 580 -15.09 87.07 14.10
N THR A 581 -14.45 87.97 14.84
CA THR A 581 -14.55 88.06 16.31
C THR A 581 -15.88 88.63 16.81
N ALA A 582 -16.72 89.20 15.94
CA ALA A 582 -17.97 89.86 16.32
C ALA A 582 -19.25 89.08 15.96
N GLY A 583 -19.15 87.77 15.67
CA GLY A 583 -20.33 86.93 15.40
C GLY A 583 -21.06 87.19 14.07
N ASN A 584 -20.56 88.11 13.24
CA ASN A 584 -21.11 88.38 11.91
C ASN A 584 -20.30 87.65 10.82
N LEU A 585 -20.98 87.09 9.82
CA LEU A 585 -20.37 86.45 8.65
C LEU A 585 -19.46 87.46 7.91
N ALA A 586 -18.26 87.04 7.53
CA ALA A 586 -17.18 87.90 7.05
C ALA A 586 -17.45 88.63 5.71
N ASN A 587 -18.55 88.32 5.02
CA ASN A 587 -18.99 89.02 3.82
C ASN A 587 -20.30 89.77 4.14
N GLY A 588 -20.20 91.08 4.35
CA GLY A 588 -21.33 91.96 4.65
C GLY A 588 -22.28 92.19 3.47
N VAL A 589 -22.93 91.13 2.99
CA VAL A 589 -24.11 91.25 2.11
C VAL A 589 -25.32 90.78 2.90
N SER A 590 -26.06 91.76 3.44
CA SER A 590 -27.35 91.56 4.06
C SER A 590 -28.37 91.12 3.01
N LEU A 591 -28.97 89.93 3.19
CA LEU A 591 -30.10 89.43 2.39
C LEU A 591 -31.45 90.06 2.81
N ALA A 592 -31.45 91.15 3.58
CA ALA A 592 -32.63 91.74 4.21
C ALA A 592 -33.22 92.96 3.47
N THR A 593 -33.13 93.05 2.14
CA THR A 593 -33.73 94.17 1.38
C THR A 593 -34.42 93.75 0.08
N GLN A 594 -35.25 92.69 0.11
CA GLN A 594 -36.15 92.35 -1.01
C GLN A 594 -37.56 91.91 -0.58
N THR A 595 -38.06 92.41 0.55
CA THR A 595 -39.48 92.26 0.92
C THR A 595 -39.98 93.49 1.68
N ARG A 596 -40.35 94.54 0.92
CA ARG A 596 -41.50 95.45 1.13
C ARG A 596 -41.30 96.78 0.37
N ALA A 597 -41.92 96.90 -0.81
CA ALA A 597 -42.92 97.92 -1.15
C ALA A 597 -43.05 98.09 -2.68
N ALA A 598 -44.30 97.95 -3.16
CA ALA A 598 -44.83 98.20 -4.51
C ALA A 598 -44.41 97.24 -5.63
#